data_AF-A0A3N2ILW2-F1
#
_entry.id   AF-A0A3N2ILW2-F1
#
_cell.length_a   1.000
_cell.length_b   1.000
_cell.length_c   1.000
_cell.angle_alpha   90.00
_cell.angle_beta   90.00
_cell.angle_gamma   90.00
#
_symmetry.space_group_name_H-M   'P 1'
#
loop_
_entity.id
_entity.type
_entity.pdbx_description
1 polymer ?
#
loop_
_entity_poly.entity_id
_entity_poly.type
_entity_poly.pdbx_seq_one_letter_code
_entity_poly.pdbx_strand_id
1 'polypeptide(L)'
;MCIPPKDAHDAEFTGQAHLRSRSSHHQGGTMPRVAGRRHREMRDEEKARWSQENRPCCICGMATIDWDAPANEPDAFELEHPLPVKTHPHLEFEPSNRKPSHHRCNRAKGAGPSMPTIGTTSETW
;
A
#
# COMPACT_ATOMS: atom_id res chain seq x y z
N MET A 1 -40.67 -44.98 29.89
CA MET A 1 -42.06 -44.49 29.96
C MET A 1 -42.01 -42.99 30.14
N CYS A 2 -42.41 -42.25 29.11
CA CYS A 2 -42.43 -40.78 29.11
C CYS A 2 -43.86 -40.35 29.49
N ILE A 3 -44.00 -39.53 30.54
CA ILE A 3 -45.27 -38.91 30.93
C ILE A 3 -45.12 -37.37 30.81
N PRO A 4 -46.08 -36.68 30.14
CA PRO A 4 -45.98 -35.31 29.62
C PRO A 4 -46.11 -34.16 30.65
N PRO A 5 -45.91 -32.88 30.24
CA PRO A 5 -45.83 -31.72 31.12
C PRO A 5 -47.20 -31.19 31.55
N LYS A 6 -47.23 -30.44 32.65
CA LYS A 6 -48.40 -29.67 33.10
C LYS A 6 -48.09 -28.18 33.02
N ASP A 7 -48.69 -27.53 32.05
CA ASP A 7 -48.83 -26.07 32.00
C ASP A 7 -49.65 -25.55 33.18
N ALA A 8 -49.36 -24.30 33.57
CA ALA A 8 -50.25 -23.27 34.14
C ALA A 8 -49.50 -22.45 35.20
N HIS A 9 -49.62 -21.14 35.31
CA HIS A 9 -50.32 -20.07 34.59
C HIS A 9 -49.77 -18.77 35.22
N ASP A 10 -49.63 -17.71 34.41
CA ASP A 10 -49.74 -16.28 34.71
C ASP A 10 -49.29 -15.70 36.07
N ALA A 11 -48.26 -14.85 36.02
CA ALA A 11 -48.16 -13.68 36.90
C ALA A 11 -47.49 -12.53 36.14
N GLU A 12 -48.32 -11.59 35.71
CA GLU A 12 -47.93 -10.30 35.15
C GLU A 12 -47.10 -9.50 36.16
N PHE A 13 -45.93 -9.02 35.75
CA PHE A 13 -45.24 -7.93 36.44
C PHE A 13 -44.81 -6.88 35.43
N THR A 14 -45.68 -5.89 35.27
CA THR A 14 -45.45 -4.64 34.56
C THR A 14 -44.37 -3.84 35.28
N GLY A 15 -43.16 -3.78 34.68
CA GLY A 15 -42.01 -3.04 35.19
C GLY A 15 -41.39 -2.17 34.11
N GLN A 16 -41.49 -0.86 34.29
CA GLN A 16 -41.12 0.20 33.36
C GLN A 16 -39.62 0.29 33.04
N ALA A 17 -39.36 0.59 31.78
CA ALA A 17 -38.33 1.47 31.22
C ALA A 17 -37.07 1.77 32.05
N HIS A 18 -35.92 1.29 31.56
CA HIS A 18 -34.69 2.07 31.58
C HIS A 18 -34.07 2.05 30.18
N LEU A 19 -34.21 3.18 29.49
CA LEU A 19 -33.48 3.51 28.28
C LEU A 19 -31.98 3.53 28.61
N ARG A 20 -31.25 2.46 28.28
CA ARG A 20 -29.79 2.48 28.28
C ARG A 20 -29.34 3.30 27.07
N SER A 21 -28.87 4.49 27.37
CA SER A 21 -28.16 5.41 26.48
C SER A 21 -27.18 4.64 25.60
N ARG A 22 -27.46 4.57 24.29
CA ARG A 22 -26.47 4.18 23.29
C ARG A 22 -25.45 5.31 23.22
N SER A 23 -24.36 5.18 23.96
CA SER A 23 -23.16 5.97 23.72
C SER A 23 -22.67 5.63 22.32
N SER A 24 -23.02 6.47 21.35
CA SER A 24 -22.43 6.48 20.01
C SER A 24 -20.95 6.79 20.16
N HIS A 25 -20.12 5.76 20.28
CA HIS A 25 -18.72 5.88 19.91
C HIS A 25 -18.70 6.23 18.43
N HIS A 26 -18.33 7.48 18.11
CA HIS A 26 -17.97 7.87 16.77
C HIS A 26 -16.77 6.99 16.37
N GLN A 27 -17.03 5.93 15.63
CA GLN A 27 -15.96 5.22 14.96
C GLN A 27 -15.68 6.04 13.70
N GLY A 28 -14.73 6.96 13.81
CA GLY A 28 -14.06 7.56 12.66
C GLY A 28 -13.36 6.44 11.90
N GLY A 29 -14.13 5.72 11.08
CA GLY A 29 -13.64 4.73 10.15
C GLY A 29 -12.68 5.42 9.20
N THR A 30 -11.38 5.29 9.49
CA THR A 30 -10.35 5.64 8.53
C THR A 30 -10.52 4.63 7.42
N MET A 31 -11.23 4.99 6.35
CA MET A 31 -11.34 4.12 5.18
C MET A 31 -9.91 3.73 4.80
N PRO A 32 -9.57 2.43 4.71
CA PRO A 32 -8.27 2.05 4.22
C PRO A 32 -8.13 2.69 2.85
N ARG A 33 -7.10 3.49 2.64
CA ARG A 33 -6.78 4.00 1.30
C ARG A 33 -6.52 2.77 0.46
N VAL A 34 -7.53 2.27 -0.23
CA VAL A 34 -7.36 1.29 -1.29
C VAL A 34 -6.32 1.94 -2.19
N ALA A 35 -5.11 1.41 -2.23
CA ALA A 35 -4.22 1.70 -3.35
C ALA A 35 -5.06 1.37 -4.58
N GLY A 36 -5.56 2.41 -5.26
CA GLY A 36 -6.77 2.30 -6.07
C GLY A 36 -6.61 1.20 -7.11
N ARG A 37 -7.71 0.54 -7.51
CA ARG A 37 -7.70 -0.48 -8.60
C ARG A 37 -6.81 -0.03 -9.77
N ARG A 38 -6.97 1.23 -10.20
CA ARG A 38 -6.16 1.90 -11.22
C ARG A 38 -4.64 1.86 -10.95
N HIS A 39 -4.22 2.09 -9.71
CA HIS A 39 -2.80 2.04 -9.33
C HIS A 39 -2.26 0.61 -9.43
N ARG A 40 -3.05 -0.40 -9.03
CA ARG A 40 -2.66 -1.81 -9.17
C ARG A 40 -2.54 -2.19 -10.65
N GLU A 41 -3.56 -1.89 -11.46
CA GLU A 41 -3.57 -2.16 -12.89
C GLU A 41 -2.37 -1.50 -13.59
N MET A 42 -2.14 -0.20 -13.35
CA MET A 42 -0.98 0.51 -13.88
C MET A 42 0.36 -0.11 -13.45
N ARG A 43 0.50 -0.51 -12.18
CA ARG A 43 1.73 -1.14 -11.69
C ARG A 43 1.98 -2.49 -12.35
N ASP A 44 0.93 -3.28 -12.56
CA ASP A 44 1.01 -4.60 -13.17
C ASP A 44 1.36 -4.49 -14.67
N GLU A 45 0.78 -3.53 -15.38
CA GLU A 45 1.11 -3.21 -16.78
C GLU A 45 2.57 -2.76 -16.94
N GLU A 46 3.03 -1.84 -16.09
CA GLU A 46 4.42 -1.37 -16.09
C GLU A 46 5.40 -2.51 -15.77
N LYS A 47 5.07 -3.34 -14.76
CA LYS A 47 5.87 -4.51 -14.38
C LYS A 47 6.00 -5.49 -15.55
N ALA A 48 4.88 -5.84 -16.19
CA ALA A 48 4.87 -6.77 -17.32
C ALA A 48 5.67 -6.24 -18.51
N ARG A 49 5.57 -4.94 -18.82
CA ARG A 49 6.35 -4.33 -19.91
C ARG A 49 7.84 -4.30 -19.59
N TRP A 50 8.21 -3.83 -18.40
CA TRP A 50 9.61 -3.63 -18.04
C TRP A 50 10.36 -4.93 -17.75
N SER A 51 9.68 -5.98 -17.30
CA SER A 51 10.28 -7.31 -17.14
C SER A 51 10.66 -7.92 -18.49
N GLN A 52 9.82 -7.74 -19.52
CA GLN A 52 10.13 -8.18 -20.89
C GLN A 52 11.35 -7.47 -21.47
N GLU A 53 11.54 -6.19 -21.15
CA GLU A 53 12.68 -5.38 -21.59
C GLU A 53 13.91 -5.52 -20.67
N ASN A 54 13.80 -6.25 -19.55
CA ASN A 54 14.76 -6.28 -18.45
C ASN A 54 15.30 -4.89 -18.07
N ARG A 55 14.40 -3.93 -17.84
CA ARG A 55 14.83 -2.55 -17.59
C ARG A 55 15.70 -2.43 -16.33
N PRO A 56 16.80 -1.67 -16.40
CA PRO A 56 17.65 -1.44 -15.23
C PRO A 56 16.95 -0.59 -14.19
N CYS A 57 17.33 -0.79 -12.93
CA CYS A 57 16.94 0.10 -11.83
C CYS A 57 17.35 1.54 -12.13
N CYS A 58 16.41 2.47 -12.09
CA CYS A 58 16.69 3.88 -12.39
C CYS A 58 17.56 4.60 -11.35
N ILE A 59 17.73 4.00 -10.17
CA ILE A 59 18.52 4.58 -9.07
C ILE A 59 19.98 4.11 -9.15
N CYS A 60 20.22 2.80 -9.26
CA CYS A 60 21.58 2.24 -9.26
C CYS A 60 22.10 1.84 -10.65
N GLY A 61 21.25 1.86 -11.68
CA GLY A 61 21.61 1.49 -13.05
C GLY A 61 21.74 -0.02 -13.30
N MET A 62 21.62 -0.87 -12.28
CA MET A 62 21.79 -2.32 -12.43
C MET A 62 20.52 -3.00 -12.94
N ALA A 63 20.66 -3.91 -13.91
CA ALA A 63 19.58 -4.74 -14.47
C ALA A 63 19.42 -6.08 -13.72
N THR A 64 19.45 -6.03 -12.39
CA THR A 64 19.33 -7.19 -11.48
C THR A 64 18.04 -7.17 -10.68
N ILE A 65 17.00 -6.50 -11.17
CA ILE A 65 15.69 -6.49 -10.51
C ILE A 65 15.13 -7.90 -10.60
N ASP A 66 14.77 -8.47 -9.45
CA ASP A 66 14.01 -9.70 -9.39
C ASP A 66 12.52 -9.35 -9.61
N TRP A 67 12.03 -9.72 -10.79
CA TRP A 67 10.66 -9.45 -11.20
C TRP A 67 9.66 -10.43 -10.57
N ASP A 68 10.10 -11.59 -10.08
CA ASP A 68 9.24 -12.63 -9.50
C ASP A 68 9.31 -12.68 -7.97
N ALA A 69 10.28 -11.98 -7.37
CA ALA A 69 10.41 -11.88 -5.93
C ALA A 69 9.15 -11.34 -5.23
N PRO A 70 8.87 -11.83 -4.01
CA PRO A 70 7.80 -11.28 -3.18
C PRO A 70 8.07 -9.83 -2.80
N ALA A 71 7.00 -9.12 -2.42
CA ALA A 71 7.11 -7.73 -1.99
C ALA A 71 8.03 -7.60 -0.76
N ASN A 72 8.75 -6.49 -0.70
CA ASN A 72 9.73 -6.13 0.34
C ASN A 72 11.08 -6.86 0.30
N GLU A 73 11.32 -7.79 -0.64
CA GLU A 73 12.65 -8.34 -0.84
C GLU A 73 13.62 -7.28 -1.38
N PRO A 74 14.91 -7.28 -1.00
CA PRO A 74 15.85 -6.21 -1.36
C PRO A 74 15.93 -5.92 -2.87
N ASP A 75 15.95 -6.98 -3.68
CA ASP A 75 16.05 -6.91 -5.14
C ASP A 75 14.69 -6.98 -5.86
N ALA A 76 13.58 -7.05 -5.13
CA ALA A 76 12.25 -7.06 -5.75
C ALA A 76 11.95 -5.75 -6.49
N PHE A 77 11.12 -5.88 -7.53
CA PHE A 77 10.58 -4.73 -8.25
C PHE A 77 9.72 -3.81 -7.37
N GLU A 78 10.08 -2.52 -7.36
CA GLU A 78 9.25 -1.45 -6.86
C GLU A 78 9.12 -0.32 -7.90
N LEU A 79 7.90 0.23 -8.00
CA LEU A 79 7.58 1.33 -8.91
C LEU A 79 8.03 2.63 -8.27
N GLU A 80 8.98 3.30 -8.92
CA GLU A 80 9.56 4.54 -8.43
C GLU A 80 8.97 5.75 -9.15
N HIS A 81 8.74 6.81 -8.37
CA HIS A 81 8.34 8.15 -8.82
C HIS A 81 9.53 9.11 -8.68
N PRO A 82 10.28 9.41 -9.76
CA PRO A 82 11.41 10.35 -9.72
C PRO A 82 11.03 11.71 -9.12
N LEU A 83 9.83 12.21 -9.46
CA LEU A 83 9.19 13.34 -8.79
C LEU A 83 8.19 12.80 -7.75
N PRO A 84 8.42 13.04 -6.44
CA PRO A 84 7.60 12.46 -5.38
C PRO A 84 6.13 12.85 -5.47
N VAL A 85 5.22 11.88 -5.30
CA VAL A 85 3.76 12.09 -5.29
C VAL A 85 3.32 13.12 -4.23
N LYS A 86 4.06 13.25 -3.13
CA LYS A 86 3.77 14.25 -2.07
C LYS A 86 3.85 15.69 -2.58
N THR A 87 4.78 16.00 -3.48
CA THR A 87 4.97 17.35 -4.04
C THR A 87 4.38 17.49 -5.44
N HIS A 88 4.27 16.38 -6.19
CA HIS A 88 3.75 16.34 -7.55
C HIS A 88 2.61 15.30 -7.69
N PRO A 89 1.49 15.46 -6.97
CA PRO A 89 0.40 14.47 -7.00
C PRO A 89 -0.23 14.33 -8.39
N HIS A 90 -0.20 15.39 -9.19
CA HIS A 90 -0.70 15.39 -10.57
C HIS A 90 0.14 14.51 -11.52
N LEU A 91 1.34 14.06 -11.11
CA LEU A 91 2.22 13.21 -11.91
C LEU A 91 2.20 11.73 -11.48
N GLU A 92 1.36 11.33 -10.51
CA GLU A 92 1.32 9.96 -10.00
C GLU A 92 1.06 8.92 -11.10
N PHE A 93 0.19 9.27 -12.04
CA PHE A 93 -0.22 8.41 -13.17
C PHE A 93 0.40 8.84 -14.50
N GLU A 94 1.39 9.74 -14.50
CA GLU A 94 2.11 10.12 -15.72
C GLU A 94 3.21 9.10 -16.06
N PRO A 95 3.22 8.48 -17.25
CA PRO A 95 4.23 7.49 -17.62
C PRO A 95 5.67 7.99 -17.58
N SER A 96 5.87 9.29 -17.81
CA SER A 96 7.17 9.94 -17.74
C SER A 96 7.75 9.97 -16.32
N ASN A 97 6.89 9.97 -15.30
CA ASN A 97 7.25 10.02 -13.88
C ASN A 97 7.22 8.63 -13.21
N ARG A 98 7.30 7.55 -13.98
CA ARG A 98 7.38 6.18 -13.45
C ARG A 98 8.60 5.47 -13.99
N LYS A 99 9.33 4.81 -13.10
CA LYS A 99 10.52 4.04 -13.44
C LYS A 99 10.62 2.76 -12.60
N PRO A 100 11.29 1.71 -13.10
CA PRO A 100 11.58 0.54 -12.30
C PRO A 100 12.72 0.81 -11.33
N SER A 101 12.63 0.22 -10.14
CA SER A 101 13.68 0.27 -9.12
C SER A 101 13.71 -1.02 -8.31
N HIS A 102 14.85 -1.29 -7.66
CA HIS A 102 14.89 -2.24 -6.55
C HIS A 102 14.18 -1.66 -5.34
N HIS A 103 13.47 -2.49 -4.59
CA HIS A 103 12.87 -2.11 -3.32
C HIS A 103 13.91 -1.47 -2.38
N ARG A 104 15.10 -2.07 -2.20
CA ARG A 104 16.13 -1.48 -1.33
C ARG A 104 16.56 -0.07 -1.77
N CYS A 105 16.67 0.15 -3.08
CA CYS A 105 17.12 1.44 -3.63
C CYS A 105 16.04 2.50 -3.43
N ASN A 106 14.79 2.15 -3.70
CA ASN A 106 13.66 3.04 -3.49
C ASN A 106 13.49 3.42 -2.03
N ARG A 107 13.57 2.44 -1.12
CA ARG A 107 13.52 2.67 0.33
C ARG A 107 14.67 3.52 0.84
N ALA A 108 15.87 3.35 0.30
CA ALA A 108 17.04 4.15 0.66
C ALA A 108 16.93 5.61 0.18
N LYS A 109 16.37 5.85 -1.01
CA LYS A 109 16.10 7.20 -1.51
C LYS A 109 15.01 7.90 -0.72
N GLY A 110 13.91 7.20 -0.43
CA GLY A 110 12.72 7.77 0.18
C GLY A 110 12.15 8.97 -0.62
N ALA A 111 11.68 9.99 0.10
CA ALA A 111 11.18 11.22 -0.52
C ALA A 111 12.30 12.22 -0.93
N GLY A 112 13.57 11.87 -0.70
CA GLY A 112 14.72 12.71 -1.06
C GLY A 112 15.10 12.60 -2.53
N PRO A 113 15.98 13.49 -3.03
CA PRO A 113 16.58 13.34 -4.36
C PRO A 113 17.33 12.00 -4.44
N SER A 114 17.33 11.37 -5.62
CA SER A 114 18.19 10.20 -5.87
C SER A 114 19.63 10.57 -5.52
N MET A 115 20.21 9.87 -4.54
CA MET A 115 21.58 10.12 -4.11
C MET A 115 22.49 10.14 -5.34
N PRO A 116 23.33 11.17 -5.53
CA PRO A 116 24.25 11.19 -6.66
C PRO A 116 25.20 10.00 -6.55
N THR A 117 25.29 9.23 -7.63
CA THR A 117 26.34 8.21 -7.83
C THR A 117 27.69 8.86 -7.53
N ILE A 118 28.49 8.20 -6.68
CA ILE A 118 29.86 8.59 -6.35
C ILE A 118 30.62 8.82 -7.67
N GLY A 119 30.80 10.08 -8.03
CA GLY A 119 31.26 10.48 -9.36
C GLY A 119 31.68 11.94 -9.45
N THR A 120 32.03 12.58 -8.33
CA THR A 120 32.85 13.79 -8.35
C THR A 120 34.24 13.39 -7.88
N THR A 121 35.07 12.91 -8.80
CA THR A 121 36.53 12.90 -8.58
C THR A 121 36.96 14.36 -8.51
N SER A 122 37.14 14.86 -7.29
CA SER A 122 37.89 16.09 -7.05
C SER A 122 39.36 15.79 -7.30
N GLU A 123 39.81 15.91 -8.54
CA GLU A 123 41.23 16.07 -8.81
C GLU A 123 41.53 17.56 -8.80
N THR A 124 42.14 18.00 -7.69
CA THR A 124 42.84 19.28 -7.62
C THR A 124 44.25 19.03 -8.15
N TRP A 125 44.63 19.72 -9.22
CA TRP A 125 46.02 19.83 -9.64
C TRP A 125 46.39 21.31 -9.70
#